data_AF-A0A9Y4TQF2-F1
#
_entry.id   AF-A0A9Y4TQF2-F1
#
_cell.length_a   1.000
_cell.length_b   1.000
_cell.length_c   1.000
_cell.angle_alpha   90.00
_cell.angle_beta   90.00
_cell.angle_gamma   90.00
#
_symmetry.space_group_name_H-M   'P 1'
#
loop_
_entity.id
_entity.type
_entity.pdbx_description
1 polymer ?
#
loop_
_entity_poly.entity_id
_entity_poly.type
_entity_poly.pdbx_seq_one_letter_code
_entity_poly.pdbx_strand_id
1 'polypeptide(L)'
;MEEELQALMEELCETLLQQLQQLLEGKLQLQDIKDGETHTCCCCSGSREDESSCGRPLGIRVGPNGTLFVADAYLGVFEVNPTTGEAIRLVAGGQVVGGRQLSFINDVAVTQDGKKLYFTDSSSRWQRRDYLNLIMEATADGRVLEFDMETRELTVVMENLRFPNGIQLLPDEESVLVAETTMARIRRVHVAGLNKGGMDTFMDNLPGFPDNIRPSSSGGYWVAMSAVRPNPGFSMLDFLSQRPWIKKLIFKLFSQEVLMKFVPRYSLVAELHDGGICTRSFHDPNGLVAAYISEVHEHDGSLYLGSFRSPYIAKLDLRQV
;
A
#
# COMPACT_ATOMS: atom_id res chain seq x y z
N MET A 1 -5.31 -32.92 -2.00
CA MET A 1 -4.89 -31.88 -2.96
C MET A 1 -5.74 -30.61 -2.85
N GLU A 2 -7.06 -30.61 -3.12
CA GLU A 2 -7.94 -29.44 -2.85
C GLU A 2 -8.12 -29.19 -1.35
N GLU A 3 -8.40 -30.23 -0.56
CA GLU A 3 -8.51 -30.14 0.92
C GLU A 3 -7.19 -29.78 1.61
N GLU A 4 -6.04 -30.15 1.02
CA GLU A 4 -4.71 -29.81 1.54
C GLU A 4 -4.32 -28.36 1.22
N LEU A 5 -4.72 -27.84 0.06
CA LEU A 5 -4.54 -26.43 -0.30
C LEU A 5 -5.48 -25.52 0.52
N GLN A 6 -6.68 -26.00 0.83
CA GLN A 6 -7.67 -25.33 1.66
C GLN A 6 -7.22 -25.26 3.13
N ALA A 7 -6.65 -26.35 3.67
CA ALA A 7 -5.99 -26.35 4.97
C ALA A 7 -4.78 -25.41 4.98
N LEU A 8 -3.95 -25.41 3.92
CA LEU A 8 -2.81 -24.49 3.80
C LEU A 8 -3.26 -23.02 3.71
N MET A 9 -4.42 -22.72 3.12
CA MET A 9 -4.95 -21.36 2.98
C MET A 9 -5.65 -20.86 4.25
N GLU A 10 -6.38 -21.72 4.96
CA GLU A 10 -6.91 -21.41 6.30
C GLU A 10 -5.77 -21.24 7.31
N GLU A 11 -4.75 -22.10 7.24
CA GLU A 11 -3.52 -21.97 8.01
C GLU A 11 -2.73 -20.74 7.57
N LEU A 12 -2.66 -20.38 6.28
CA LEU A 12 -2.07 -19.12 5.81
C LEU A 12 -2.88 -17.89 6.24
N CYS A 13 -4.20 -17.97 6.40
CA CYS A 13 -5.03 -16.84 6.84
C CYS A 13 -4.94 -16.64 8.37
N GLU A 14 -4.92 -17.72 9.15
CA GLU A 14 -4.63 -17.67 10.59
C GLU A 14 -3.16 -17.34 10.86
N THR A 15 -2.24 -17.80 10.02
CA THR A 15 -0.82 -17.48 10.06
C THR A 15 -0.59 -16.05 9.58
N LEU A 16 -1.28 -15.53 8.55
CA LEU A 16 -1.26 -14.11 8.19
C LEU A 16 -1.85 -13.25 9.30
N LEU A 17 -2.89 -13.71 10.02
CA LEU A 17 -3.44 -13.00 11.17
C LEU A 17 -2.48 -13.04 12.36
N GLN A 18 -1.90 -14.19 12.69
CA GLN A 18 -0.87 -14.32 13.73
C GLN A 18 0.43 -13.59 13.35
N GLN A 19 0.76 -13.50 12.07
CA GLN A 19 1.94 -12.80 11.55
C GLN A 19 1.70 -11.32 11.39
N LEU A 20 0.52 -10.88 10.96
CA LEU A 20 0.09 -9.49 11.12
C LEU A 20 0.14 -9.14 12.60
N GLN A 21 -0.29 -10.03 13.49
CA GLN A 21 -0.20 -9.81 14.93
C GLN A 21 1.26 -9.83 15.43
N GLN A 22 2.17 -10.66 14.91
CA GLN A 22 3.60 -10.65 15.25
C GLN A 22 4.39 -9.47 14.61
N LEU A 23 4.02 -9.07 13.38
CA LEU A 23 4.45 -7.87 12.65
C LEU A 23 3.96 -6.61 13.38
N LEU A 24 2.73 -6.61 13.90
CA LEU A 24 2.12 -5.51 14.67
C LEU A 24 2.60 -5.47 16.13
N GLU A 25 2.95 -6.62 16.74
CA GLU A 25 3.52 -6.72 18.09
C GLU A 25 5.04 -6.49 18.14
N GLY A 26 5.68 -6.17 17.01
CA GLY A 26 7.13 -5.91 16.96
C GLY A 26 7.99 -7.13 17.31
N LYS A 27 7.46 -8.35 17.10
CA LYS A 27 8.13 -9.63 17.42
C LYS A 27 8.77 -10.32 16.22
N LEU A 28 8.81 -9.69 15.04
CA LEU A 28 9.75 -10.15 14.03
C LEU A 28 11.16 -9.97 14.61
N GLN A 29 11.87 -11.08 14.80
CA GLN A 29 13.30 -11.05 14.94
C GLN A 29 13.87 -10.59 13.60
N LEU A 30 13.94 -9.27 13.40
CA LEU A 30 14.74 -8.67 12.34
C LEU A 30 16.19 -9.07 12.62
N GLN A 31 16.65 -10.15 12.00
CA GLN A 31 18.07 -10.49 12.00
C GLN A 31 18.76 -9.50 11.07
N ASP A 32 19.09 -8.32 11.58
CA ASP A 32 20.07 -7.46 10.92
C ASP A 32 21.44 -8.12 11.16
N ILE A 33 21.94 -8.91 10.20
CA ILE A 33 23.30 -9.42 10.24
C ILE A 33 24.22 -8.25 9.88
N LYS A 34 24.45 -7.37 10.84
CA LYS A 34 25.64 -6.53 10.88
C LYS A 34 26.50 -7.06 12.03
N ASP A 35 27.73 -7.45 11.70
CA ASP A 35 28.79 -7.79 12.66
C ASP A 35 28.61 -9.09 13.49
N GLY A 36 27.65 -9.96 13.14
CA GLY A 36 27.52 -11.28 13.79
C GLY A 36 26.86 -11.26 15.17
N GLU A 37 26.25 -10.13 15.56
CA GLU A 37 25.48 -10.00 16.80
C GLU A 37 23.98 -9.83 16.51
N THR A 38 23.14 -10.67 17.13
CA THR A 38 21.68 -10.56 17.09
C THR A 38 21.22 -9.39 17.96
N HIS A 39 20.75 -8.30 17.35
CA HIS A 39 20.10 -7.21 18.05
C HIS A 39 18.58 -7.44 18.14
N THR A 40 18.10 -7.84 19.32
CA THR A 40 16.67 -7.80 19.64
C THR A 40 16.24 -6.33 19.78
N CYS A 41 15.39 -5.83 18.87
CA CYS A 41 14.87 -4.48 19.00
C CYS A 41 13.98 -4.38 20.25
N CYS A 42 14.42 -3.59 21.23
CA CYS A 42 13.78 -3.42 22.52
C CYS A 42 12.52 -2.54 22.42
N CYS A 43 11.38 -3.06 22.91
CA CYS A 43 10.15 -2.33 23.30
C CYS A 43 9.52 -1.38 22.26
N CYS A 44 8.89 -1.93 21.23
CA CYS A 44 7.95 -1.18 20.39
C CYS A 44 6.65 -0.87 21.15
N SER A 45 6.36 0.40 21.42
CA SER A 45 5.14 0.79 22.13
C SER A 45 3.89 0.86 21.24
N GLY A 46 4.06 0.68 19.93
CA GLY A 46 3.02 0.91 18.91
C GLY A 46 2.71 2.38 18.67
N SER A 47 3.51 3.30 19.22
CA SER A 47 3.33 4.75 19.02
C SER A 47 3.79 5.21 17.63
N ARG A 48 3.25 6.34 17.18
CA ARG A 48 3.66 7.01 15.93
C ARG A 48 5.15 7.33 15.89
N GLU A 49 5.78 7.58 17.03
CA GLU A 49 7.18 8.01 17.10
C GLU A 49 8.16 6.86 16.99
N ASP A 50 7.75 5.64 17.37
CA ASP A 50 8.61 4.46 17.32
C ASP A 50 8.57 3.77 15.94
N GLU A 51 7.65 4.18 15.04
CA GLU A 51 7.46 3.53 13.74
C GLU A 51 8.75 3.45 12.92
N SER A 52 9.60 4.48 12.95
CA SER A 52 10.84 4.46 12.16
C SER A 52 11.89 3.46 12.66
N SER A 53 11.84 3.10 13.94
CA SER A 53 12.71 2.07 14.53
C SER A 53 12.08 0.69 14.52
N CYS A 54 10.77 0.61 14.72
CA CYS A 54 10.01 -0.64 14.82
C CYS A 54 9.55 -1.19 13.47
N GLY A 55 9.52 -0.34 12.45
CA GLY A 55 8.87 -0.64 11.18
C GLY A 55 7.38 -0.38 11.20
N ARG A 56 6.82 -0.34 10.00
CA ARG A 56 5.39 -0.31 9.73
C ARG A 56 5.15 -1.01 8.39
N PRO A 57 4.88 -2.33 8.40
CA PRO A 57 4.47 -3.07 7.21
C PRO A 57 3.17 -2.50 6.65
N LEU A 58 3.14 -2.22 5.35
CA LEU A 58 1.98 -1.67 4.65
C LEU A 58 1.52 -2.57 3.50
N GLY A 59 2.47 -3.01 2.65
CA GLY A 59 2.19 -3.93 1.55
C GLY A 59 2.68 -5.34 1.84
N ILE A 60 1.85 -6.34 1.53
CA ILE A 60 2.22 -7.76 1.63
C ILE A 60 1.79 -8.47 0.35
N ARG A 61 2.66 -9.30 -0.22
CA ARG A 61 2.33 -10.22 -1.33
C ARG A 61 2.82 -11.62 -1.06
N VAL A 62 2.01 -12.59 -1.41
CA VAL A 62 2.43 -13.99 -1.49
C VAL A 62 3.14 -14.17 -2.83
N GLY A 63 4.39 -14.62 -2.78
CA GLY A 63 5.18 -15.02 -3.93
C GLY A 63 5.21 -16.54 -4.12
N PRO A 64 6.11 -17.04 -4.97
CA PRO A 64 6.26 -18.48 -5.20
C PRO A 64 6.56 -19.24 -3.91
N ASN A 65 6.06 -20.48 -3.82
CA ASN A 65 6.27 -21.38 -2.67
C ASN A 65 5.77 -20.85 -1.32
N GLY A 66 4.86 -19.86 -1.32
CA GLY A 66 4.27 -19.31 -0.10
C GLY A 66 5.15 -18.29 0.61
N THR A 67 6.28 -17.88 0.03
CA THR A 67 7.11 -16.79 0.57
C THR A 67 6.32 -15.48 0.60
N LEU A 68 6.48 -14.68 1.65
CA LEU A 68 5.87 -13.36 1.75
C LEU A 68 6.87 -12.27 1.37
N PHE A 69 6.49 -11.38 0.47
CA PHE A 69 7.19 -10.14 0.21
C PHE A 69 6.50 -9.00 0.94
N VAL A 70 7.23 -8.31 1.81
CA VAL A 70 6.71 -7.30 2.72
C VAL A 70 7.35 -5.95 2.44
N ALA A 71 6.53 -4.95 2.13
CA ALA A 71 6.90 -3.55 2.02
C ALA A 71 6.70 -2.87 3.38
N ASP A 72 7.81 -2.52 4.03
CA ASP A 72 7.83 -1.73 5.25
C ASP A 72 8.10 -0.26 4.95
N ALA A 73 7.32 0.63 5.54
CA ALA A 73 7.38 2.05 5.25
C ALA A 73 8.72 2.73 5.59
N TYR A 74 9.50 2.15 6.48
CA TYR A 74 10.73 2.72 7.00
C TYR A 74 11.93 1.81 6.77
N LEU A 75 11.75 0.50 6.97
CA LEU A 75 12.85 -0.44 7.04
C LEU A 75 13.23 -1.03 5.69
N GLY A 76 12.31 -1.01 4.70
CA GLY A 76 12.59 -1.47 3.34
C GLY A 76 11.65 -2.55 2.83
N VAL A 77 12.15 -3.36 1.88
CA VAL A 77 11.43 -4.53 1.34
C VAL A 77 12.08 -5.80 1.85
N PHE A 78 11.25 -6.73 2.31
CA PHE A 78 11.67 -7.99 2.94
C PHE A 78 11.10 -9.19 2.20
N GLU A 79 11.87 -10.27 2.18
CA GLU A 79 11.41 -11.62 1.91
C GLU A 79 11.25 -12.32 3.26
N VAL A 80 10.08 -12.90 3.52
CA VAL A 80 9.74 -13.51 4.79
C VAL A 80 9.24 -14.93 4.55
N ASN A 81 9.84 -15.90 5.23
CA ASN A 81 9.33 -17.25 5.28
C ASN A 81 8.25 -17.34 6.37
N PRO A 82 6.98 -17.57 6.01
CA PRO A 82 5.92 -17.56 7.02
C PRO A 82 5.97 -18.77 7.96
N THR A 83 6.63 -19.86 7.60
CA THR A 83 6.71 -21.04 8.48
C THR A 83 7.80 -20.87 9.55
N THR A 84 8.97 -20.34 9.16
CA THR A 84 10.11 -20.20 10.08
C THR A 84 10.14 -18.84 10.79
N GLY A 85 9.47 -17.83 10.23
CA GLY A 85 9.58 -16.43 10.66
C GLY A 85 10.89 -15.76 10.24
N GLU A 86 11.72 -16.42 9.44
CA GLU A 86 12.95 -15.84 8.91
C GLU A 86 12.61 -14.68 7.96
N ALA A 87 13.27 -13.55 8.14
CA ALA A 87 13.09 -12.35 7.34
C ALA A 87 14.41 -11.84 6.79
N ILE A 88 14.51 -11.78 5.47
CA ILE A 88 15.68 -11.31 4.73
C ILE A 88 15.35 -9.93 4.15
N ARG A 89 16.12 -8.91 4.50
CA ARG A 89 15.97 -7.57 3.91
C ARG A 89 16.57 -7.54 2.51
N LEU A 90 15.72 -7.37 1.50
CA LEU A 90 16.11 -7.30 0.09
C LEU A 90 16.55 -5.88 -0.30
N VAL A 91 15.78 -4.90 0.17
CA VAL A 91 15.99 -3.47 -0.11
C VAL A 91 16.01 -2.76 1.23
N ALA A 92 17.04 -1.98 1.51
CA ALA A 92 17.10 -1.14 2.71
C ALA A 92 16.29 0.15 2.52
N GLY A 93 15.44 0.49 3.49
CA GLY A 93 14.87 1.83 3.59
C GLY A 93 15.95 2.91 3.80
N GLY A 94 15.67 4.14 3.38
CA GLY A 94 16.60 5.27 3.47
C GLY A 94 17.78 5.25 2.47
N GLN A 95 18.03 4.14 1.78
CA GLN A 95 19.08 4.10 0.76
C GLN A 95 18.76 5.06 -0.40
N VAL A 96 19.81 5.58 -1.05
CA VAL A 96 19.67 6.52 -2.17
C VAL A 96 19.65 5.75 -3.48
N VAL A 97 18.57 5.88 -4.24
CA VAL A 97 18.41 5.29 -5.57
C VAL A 97 18.01 6.41 -6.53
N GLY A 98 18.66 6.54 -7.69
CA GLY A 98 18.37 7.63 -8.62
C GLY A 98 18.50 9.04 -8.00
N GLY A 99 19.45 9.21 -7.07
CA GLY A 99 19.71 10.49 -6.38
C GLY A 99 18.70 10.87 -5.28
N ARG A 100 17.72 10.03 -4.96
CA ARG A 100 16.69 10.29 -3.94
C ARG A 100 16.56 9.14 -2.95
N GLN A 101 16.33 9.48 -1.67
CA GLN A 101 16.16 8.49 -0.61
C GLN A 101 14.84 7.73 -0.76
N LEU A 102 14.85 6.43 -0.43
CA LEU A 102 13.62 5.67 -0.20
C LEU A 102 13.06 6.04 1.18
N SER A 103 12.12 6.98 1.23
CA SER A 103 11.63 7.54 2.50
C SER A 103 10.26 7.02 2.91
N PHE A 104 9.47 6.52 1.97
CA PHE A 104 8.13 6.02 2.27
C PHE A 104 7.75 4.91 1.28
N ILE A 105 8.28 3.72 1.50
CA ILE A 105 7.88 2.52 0.75
C ILE A 105 6.46 2.14 1.16
N ASN A 106 5.60 1.73 0.21
CA ASN A 106 4.18 1.56 0.53
C ASN A 106 3.64 0.18 0.20
N ASP A 107 3.60 -0.17 -1.08
CA ASP A 107 3.09 -1.47 -1.52
C ASP A 107 4.09 -2.14 -2.47
N VAL A 108 3.96 -3.46 -2.60
CA VAL A 108 4.83 -4.31 -3.42
C VAL A 108 3.99 -5.22 -4.31
N ALA A 109 4.50 -5.52 -5.51
CA ALA A 109 4.01 -6.53 -6.43
C ALA A 109 5.19 -7.45 -6.79
N VAL A 110 4.91 -8.72 -7.04
CA VAL A 110 5.90 -9.75 -7.36
C VAL A 110 5.46 -10.48 -8.62
N THR A 111 6.39 -10.77 -9.52
CA THR A 111 6.11 -11.57 -10.72
C THR A 111 5.80 -13.01 -10.34
N GLN A 112 5.05 -13.72 -11.19
CA GLN A 112 4.64 -15.11 -10.98
C GLN A 112 5.83 -16.05 -10.80
N ASP A 113 6.95 -15.76 -11.46
CA ASP A 113 8.20 -16.51 -11.32
C ASP A 113 9.04 -16.08 -10.11
N GLY A 114 8.63 -15.03 -9.40
CA GLY A 114 9.31 -14.46 -8.24
C GLY A 114 10.63 -13.78 -8.55
N LYS A 115 10.99 -13.57 -9.82
CA LYS A 115 12.30 -13.01 -10.19
C LYS A 115 12.35 -11.49 -10.07
N LYS A 116 11.21 -10.81 -10.10
CA LYS A 116 11.15 -9.36 -10.02
C LYS A 116 10.12 -8.89 -9.02
N LEU A 117 10.51 -7.86 -8.27
CA LEU A 117 9.63 -7.10 -7.41
C LEU A 117 9.45 -5.70 -7.98
N TYR A 118 8.22 -5.21 -7.96
CA TYR A 118 7.89 -3.82 -8.24
C TYR A 118 7.30 -3.21 -6.99
N PHE A 119 7.78 -2.05 -6.56
CA PHE A 119 7.25 -1.43 -5.34
C PHE A 119 7.18 0.08 -5.48
N THR A 120 6.33 0.68 -4.66
CA THR A 120 6.12 2.13 -4.63
C THR A 120 6.95 2.78 -3.53
N ASP A 121 7.54 3.92 -3.87
CA ASP A 121 8.08 4.89 -2.91
C ASP A 121 7.17 6.13 -3.00
N SER A 122 6.28 6.28 -2.01
CA SER A 122 5.22 7.30 -1.98
C SER A 122 5.77 8.73 -1.93
N SER A 123 6.94 8.93 -1.31
CA SER A 123 7.64 10.21 -1.28
C SER A 123 9.12 9.99 -0.96
N SER A 124 9.95 10.80 -1.60
CA SER A 124 11.40 10.87 -1.35
C SER A 124 11.78 11.83 -0.22
N ARG A 125 10.79 12.49 0.40
CA ARG A 125 11.00 13.51 1.44
C ARG A 125 10.21 13.24 2.71
N TRP A 126 8.92 12.92 2.57
CA TRP A 126 8.06 12.66 3.72
C TRP A 126 8.02 11.18 4.03
N GLN A 127 8.17 10.83 5.31
CA GLN A 127 7.94 9.48 5.79
C GLN A 127 6.45 9.26 6.08
N ARG A 128 6.05 8.00 6.29
CA ARG A 128 4.66 7.61 6.55
C ARG A 128 4.01 8.40 7.69
N ARG A 129 4.71 8.60 8.82
CA ARG A 129 4.15 9.38 9.95
C ARG A 129 3.74 10.79 9.57
N ASP A 130 4.32 11.36 8.52
CA ASP A 130 4.07 12.72 8.05
C ASP A 130 3.22 12.78 6.76
N TYR A 131 2.47 11.72 6.44
CA TYR A 131 1.69 11.59 5.21
C TYR A 131 0.71 12.75 4.93
N LEU A 132 0.19 13.43 5.97
CA LEU A 132 -0.67 14.61 5.74
C LEU A 132 0.08 15.78 5.09
N ASN A 133 1.37 15.92 5.37
CA ASN A 133 2.21 16.92 4.70
C ASN A 133 2.35 16.56 3.21
N LEU A 134 2.58 15.27 2.91
CA LEU A 134 2.63 14.74 1.55
C LEU A 134 1.32 15.02 0.79
N ILE A 135 0.16 14.74 1.40
CA ILE A 135 -1.15 15.01 0.81
C ILE A 135 -1.33 16.49 0.49
N MET A 136 -0.91 17.36 1.39
CA MET A 136 -1.20 18.79 1.28
C MET A 136 -0.25 19.49 0.32
N GLU A 137 0.99 19.06 0.21
CA GLU A 137 1.90 19.56 -0.80
C GLU A 137 1.58 19.02 -2.19
N ALA A 138 1.12 17.76 -2.28
CA ALA A 138 0.84 17.07 -3.54
C ALA A 138 2.03 17.13 -4.53
N THR A 139 3.24 17.07 -3.97
CA THR A 139 4.50 17.04 -4.73
C THR A 139 4.55 15.76 -5.57
N ALA A 140 5.06 15.88 -6.79
CA ALA A 140 5.27 14.76 -7.69
C ALA A 140 6.67 14.18 -7.49
N ASP A 141 6.95 13.61 -6.32
CA ASP A 141 8.25 13.01 -6.00
C ASP A 141 8.18 11.51 -5.72
N GLY A 142 7.01 10.90 -5.85
CA GLY A 142 6.83 9.46 -5.75
C GLY A 142 7.35 8.69 -6.97
N ARG A 143 7.62 7.40 -6.78
CA ARG A 143 8.27 6.53 -7.77
C ARG A 143 7.72 5.10 -7.76
N VAL A 144 7.95 4.39 -8.87
CA VAL A 144 7.93 2.92 -8.95
C VAL A 144 9.36 2.44 -9.15
N LEU A 145 9.77 1.45 -8.35
CA LEU A 145 11.07 0.81 -8.43
C LEU A 145 10.92 -0.67 -8.85
N GLU A 146 11.93 -1.18 -9.53
CA GLU A 146 12.11 -2.60 -9.86
C GLU A 146 13.32 -3.14 -9.10
N PHE A 147 13.14 -4.26 -8.44
CA PHE A 147 14.22 -5.03 -7.83
C PHE A 147 14.31 -6.40 -8.51
N ASP A 148 15.46 -6.72 -9.06
CA ASP A 148 15.75 -8.01 -9.69
C ASP A 148 16.36 -8.96 -8.64
N MET A 149 15.72 -10.12 -8.43
CA MET A 149 16.12 -11.07 -7.40
C MET A 149 17.41 -11.83 -7.75
N GLU A 150 17.77 -11.92 -9.03
CA GLU A 150 18.96 -12.62 -9.50
C GLU A 150 20.18 -11.70 -9.47
N THR A 151 20.06 -10.51 -10.06
CA THR A 151 21.18 -9.55 -10.15
C THR A 151 21.32 -8.69 -8.89
N ARG A 152 20.27 -8.64 -8.06
CA ARG A 152 20.13 -7.73 -6.91
C ARG A 152 20.17 -6.25 -7.31
N GLU A 153 19.89 -5.96 -8.58
CA GLU A 153 19.84 -4.60 -9.10
C GLU A 153 18.55 -3.91 -8.68
N LEU A 154 18.67 -2.67 -8.22
CA LEU A 154 17.55 -1.82 -7.84
C LEU A 154 17.49 -0.60 -8.77
N THR A 155 16.42 -0.52 -9.56
CA THR A 155 16.26 0.52 -10.58
C THR A 155 14.97 1.31 -10.39
N VAL A 156 14.98 2.57 -10.85
CA VAL A 156 13.77 3.40 -10.89
C VAL A 156 13.12 3.24 -12.25
N VAL A 157 11.88 2.75 -12.28
CA VAL A 157 11.14 2.50 -13.53
C VAL A 157 10.27 3.68 -13.93
N MET A 158 9.69 4.37 -12.93
CA MET A 158 8.83 5.53 -13.15
C MET A 158 9.00 6.55 -12.04
N GLU A 159 8.94 7.82 -12.41
CA GLU A 159 9.10 8.96 -11.51
C GLU A 159 7.95 9.96 -11.69
N ASN A 160 7.93 10.97 -10.82
CA ASN A 160 6.97 12.08 -10.86
C ASN A 160 5.51 11.65 -10.61
N LEU A 161 5.33 10.60 -9.82
CA LEU A 161 4.03 10.16 -9.31
C LEU A 161 3.69 10.95 -8.04
N ARG A 162 2.40 11.20 -7.82
CA ARG A 162 1.90 11.95 -6.67
C ARG A 162 1.24 11.03 -5.64
N PHE A 163 2.03 10.69 -4.62
CA PHE A 163 1.66 9.73 -3.58
C PHE A 163 1.22 8.38 -4.18
N PRO A 164 2.12 7.67 -4.89
CA PRO A 164 1.88 6.30 -5.33
C PRO A 164 1.75 5.39 -4.10
N ASN A 165 0.56 4.87 -3.87
CA ASN A 165 0.19 4.15 -2.66
C ASN A 165 0.17 2.64 -2.96
N GLY A 166 -0.94 2.12 -3.47
CA GLY A 166 -1.04 0.73 -3.94
C GLY A 166 -0.39 0.46 -5.30
N ILE A 167 0.07 -0.78 -5.48
CA ILE A 167 0.63 -1.30 -6.73
C ILE A 167 0.14 -2.71 -7.05
N GLN A 168 -0.20 -2.98 -8.31
CA GLN A 168 -0.69 -4.30 -8.74
C GLN A 168 -0.22 -4.63 -10.16
N LEU A 169 0.47 -5.76 -10.33
CA LEU A 169 0.81 -6.27 -11.66
C LEU A 169 -0.44 -6.65 -12.45
N LEU A 170 -0.43 -6.36 -13.75
CA LEU A 170 -1.37 -6.91 -14.72
C LEU A 170 -1.07 -8.39 -14.99
N PRO A 171 -2.06 -9.18 -15.46
CA PRO A 171 -1.86 -10.60 -15.73
C PRO A 171 -0.75 -10.93 -16.74
N ASP A 172 -0.46 -10.01 -17.66
CA ASP A 172 0.61 -10.14 -18.67
C ASP A 172 1.99 -9.76 -18.15
N GLU A 173 2.08 -9.20 -16.94
CA GLU A 173 3.28 -8.69 -16.28
C GLU A 173 4.05 -7.63 -17.10
N GLU A 174 3.44 -7.06 -18.14
CA GLU A 174 4.04 -5.97 -18.90
C GLU A 174 3.84 -4.61 -18.22
N SER A 175 2.83 -4.50 -17.37
CA SER A 175 2.47 -3.27 -16.67
C SER A 175 2.07 -3.49 -15.22
N VAL A 176 2.20 -2.44 -14.42
CA VAL A 176 1.61 -2.33 -13.07
C VAL A 176 0.57 -1.21 -13.04
N LEU A 177 -0.50 -1.41 -12.28
CA LEU A 177 -1.39 -0.35 -11.83
C LEU A 177 -0.81 0.31 -10.60
N VAL A 178 -0.88 1.64 -10.53
CA VAL A 178 -0.39 2.44 -9.40
C VAL A 178 -1.45 3.45 -9.00
N ALA A 179 -1.87 3.41 -7.73
CA ALA A 179 -2.81 4.38 -7.17
C ALA A 179 -2.08 5.69 -6.84
N GLU A 180 -2.41 6.78 -7.53
CA GLU A 180 -1.95 8.12 -7.14
C GLU A 180 -2.99 8.76 -6.21
N THR A 181 -2.83 8.54 -4.91
CA THR A 181 -3.82 8.92 -3.88
C THR A 181 -4.21 10.38 -4.00
N THR A 182 -3.26 11.30 -4.02
CA THR A 182 -3.55 12.75 -4.04
C THR A 182 -4.17 13.26 -5.34
N MET A 183 -4.11 12.46 -6.41
CA MET A 183 -4.69 12.79 -7.71
C MET A 183 -6.01 12.07 -7.98
N ALA A 184 -6.51 11.27 -7.02
CA ALA A 184 -7.74 10.50 -7.15
C ALA A 184 -7.80 9.73 -8.49
N ARG A 185 -6.72 9.03 -8.83
CA ARG A 185 -6.57 8.32 -10.11
C ARG A 185 -5.66 7.10 -9.99
N ILE A 186 -5.73 6.23 -10.98
CA ILE A 186 -4.87 5.06 -11.14
C ILE A 186 -4.14 5.18 -12.48
N ARG A 187 -2.81 5.01 -12.43
CA ARG A 187 -1.93 4.99 -13.60
C ARG A 187 -1.63 3.55 -13.99
N ARG A 188 -1.47 3.29 -15.28
CA ARG A 188 -0.84 2.08 -15.81
C ARG A 188 0.59 2.43 -16.16
N VAL A 189 1.55 1.82 -15.48
CA VAL A 189 2.99 2.02 -15.72
C VAL A 189 3.53 0.78 -16.42
N HIS A 190 4.15 0.95 -17.59
CA HIS A 190 4.74 -0.15 -18.35
C HIS A 190 6.12 -0.49 -17.79
N VAL A 191 6.26 -1.70 -17.26
CA VAL A 191 7.48 -2.17 -16.56
C VAL A 191 8.29 -3.16 -17.40
N ALA A 192 7.69 -3.73 -18.44
CA ALA A 192 8.34 -4.59 -19.42
C ALA A 192 7.78 -4.34 -20.84
N GLY A 193 8.21 -5.16 -21.80
CA GLY A 193 7.79 -5.07 -23.19
C GLY A 193 8.35 -3.84 -23.94
N LEU A 194 7.83 -3.61 -25.15
CA LEU A 194 8.27 -2.51 -26.03
C LEU A 194 7.97 -1.12 -25.48
N ASN A 195 7.00 -1.02 -24.56
CA ASN A 195 6.56 0.24 -23.96
C ASN A 195 7.19 0.51 -22.59
N LYS A 196 8.18 -0.30 -22.13
CA LYS A 196 8.83 -0.13 -20.82
C LYS A 196 9.25 1.32 -20.57
N GLY A 197 8.88 1.85 -19.42
CA GLY A 197 9.11 3.26 -19.04
C GLY A 197 8.01 4.22 -19.50
N GLY A 198 7.01 3.74 -20.23
CA GLY A 198 5.79 4.50 -20.57
C GLY A 198 4.75 4.47 -19.45
N MET A 199 3.75 5.35 -19.54
CA MET A 199 2.67 5.44 -18.56
C MET A 199 1.39 6.05 -19.11
N ASP A 200 0.28 5.34 -18.92
CA ASP A 200 -1.07 5.77 -19.31
C ASP A 200 -1.99 5.95 -18.09
N THR A 201 -3.18 6.50 -18.32
CA THR A 201 -4.25 6.56 -17.31
C THR A 201 -5.08 5.28 -17.41
N PHE A 202 -5.20 4.55 -16.30
CA PHE A 202 -6.15 3.44 -16.20
C PHE A 202 -7.55 3.94 -15.79
N MET A 203 -7.60 4.80 -14.77
CA MET A 203 -8.82 5.44 -14.32
C MET A 203 -8.52 6.80 -13.72
N ASP A 204 -9.36 7.80 -13.96
CA ASP A 204 -9.24 9.13 -13.39
C ASP A 204 -10.52 9.55 -12.65
N ASN A 205 -10.43 10.70 -11.98
CA ASN A 205 -11.55 11.36 -11.30
C ASN A 205 -12.33 10.41 -10.36
N LEU A 206 -11.61 9.60 -9.60
CA LEU A 206 -12.20 8.64 -8.68
C LEU A 206 -13.04 9.37 -7.60
N PRO A 207 -14.12 8.72 -7.12
CA PRO A 207 -15.01 9.26 -6.08
C PRO A 207 -14.38 9.28 -4.68
N GLY A 208 -13.13 8.83 -4.55
CA GLY A 208 -12.35 8.81 -3.33
C GLY A 208 -10.85 8.79 -3.64
N PHE A 209 -10.05 8.80 -2.59
CA PHE A 209 -8.59 8.78 -2.71
C PHE A 209 -8.10 7.33 -2.68
N PRO A 210 -7.59 6.79 -3.80
CA PRO A 210 -7.26 5.38 -3.91
C PRO A 210 -6.04 5.03 -3.07
N ASP A 211 -6.08 3.82 -2.51
CA ASP A 211 -5.06 3.24 -1.66
C ASP A 211 -4.59 1.92 -2.30
N ASN A 212 -4.77 0.77 -1.64
CA ASN A 212 -4.38 -0.51 -2.24
C ASN A 212 -5.31 -1.02 -3.35
N ILE A 213 -4.68 -1.69 -4.33
CA ILE A 213 -5.30 -2.27 -5.53
C ILE A 213 -5.05 -3.78 -5.49
N ARG A 214 -6.09 -4.61 -5.64
CA ARG A 214 -5.96 -6.07 -5.74
C ARG A 214 -6.82 -6.64 -6.87
N PRO A 215 -6.46 -7.79 -7.45
CA PRO A 215 -7.29 -8.42 -8.47
C PRO A 215 -8.67 -8.77 -7.93
N SER A 216 -9.68 -8.69 -8.78
CA SER A 216 -11.01 -9.25 -8.52
C SER A 216 -11.16 -10.58 -9.23
N SER A 217 -11.87 -11.53 -8.60
CA SER A 217 -12.19 -12.83 -9.20
C SER A 217 -13.10 -12.73 -10.42
N SER A 218 -13.85 -11.63 -10.55
CA SER A 218 -14.73 -11.35 -11.70
C SER A 218 -13.98 -10.72 -12.89
N GLY A 219 -12.66 -10.56 -12.76
CA GLY A 219 -11.83 -9.73 -13.62
C GLY A 219 -11.75 -8.29 -13.10
N GLY A 220 -10.82 -7.50 -13.62
CA GLY A 220 -10.58 -6.15 -13.09
C GLY A 220 -9.94 -6.17 -11.69
N TYR A 221 -10.20 -5.11 -10.92
CA TYR A 221 -9.47 -4.81 -9.69
C TYR A 221 -10.34 -4.18 -8.62
N TRP A 222 -10.23 -4.69 -7.40
CA TRP A 222 -10.70 -4.01 -6.20
C TRP A 222 -9.76 -2.89 -5.81
N VAL A 223 -10.32 -1.73 -5.47
CA VAL A 223 -9.59 -0.55 -5.03
C VAL A 223 -10.21 -0.02 -3.75
N ALA A 224 -9.41 0.03 -2.68
CA ALA A 224 -9.79 0.66 -1.44
C ALA A 224 -9.61 2.18 -1.52
N MET A 225 -10.54 2.92 -0.92
CA MET A 225 -10.52 4.37 -0.83
C MET A 225 -10.87 4.79 0.60
N SER A 226 -9.86 5.29 1.32
CA SER A 226 -9.96 5.60 2.74
C SER A 226 -10.71 6.90 3.04
N ALA A 227 -10.89 7.76 2.05
CA ALA A 227 -11.74 8.94 2.15
C ALA A 227 -12.43 9.21 0.82
N VAL A 228 -13.64 9.77 0.90
CA VAL A 228 -14.40 10.19 -0.27
C VAL A 228 -14.02 11.57 -0.75
N ARG A 229 -14.18 11.76 -2.05
CA ARG A 229 -14.03 13.01 -2.78
C ARG A 229 -15.38 13.34 -3.43
N PRO A 230 -16.27 14.08 -2.73
CA PRO A 230 -17.62 14.36 -3.22
C PRO A 230 -17.62 15.11 -4.56
N ASN A 231 -18.38 14.61 -5.52
CA ASN A 231 -18.66 15.27 -6.80
C ASN A 231 -20.03 14.80 -7.35
N PRO A 232 -21.08 15.64 -7.33
CA PRO A 232 -21.10 17.05 -6.90
C PRO A 232 -20.94 17.19 -5.37
N GLY A 233 -20.38 18.31 -4.91
CA GLY A 233 -20.19 18.60 -3.49
C GLY A 233 -18.90 19.35 -3.19
N PHE A 234 -18.67 19.64 -1.91
CA PHE A 234 -17.45 20.31 -1.47
C PHE A 234 -16.37 19.26 -1.15
N SER A 235 -15.30 19.24 -1.94
CA SER A 235 -14.04 18.55 -1.61
C SER A 235 -13.06 19.55 -1.01
N MET A 236 -12.70 19.34 0.27
CA MET A 236 -11.71 20.19 0.95
C MET A 236 -10.35 20.12 0.24
N LEU A 237 -9.92 18.94 -0.21
CA LEU A 237 -8.64 18.79 -0.89
C LEU A 237 -8.63 19.50 -2.25
N ASP A 238 -9.73 19.43 -3.01
CA ASP A 238 -9.87 20.17 -4.27
C ASP A 238 -9.85 21.68 -4.02
N PHE A 239 -10.57 22.15 -3.00
CA PHE A 239 -10.57 23.56 -2.61
C PHE A 239 -9.18 24.04 -2.19
N LEU A 240 -8.45 23.25 -1.40
CA LEU A 240 -7.11 23.61 -0.95
C LEU A 240 -6.05 23.49 -2.05
N SER A 241 -6.26 22.63 -3.06
CA SER A 241 -5.28 22.33 -4.11
C SER A 241 -4.71 23.59 -4.76
N GLN A 242 -5.56 24.58 -5.04
CA GLN A 242 -5.20 25.84 -5.70
C GLN A 242 -4.78 26.95 -4.73
N ARG A 243 -4.63 26.66 -3.42
CA ARG A 243 -4.41 27.68 -2.37
C ARG A 243 -3.26 27.32 -1.43
N PRO A 244 -1.98 27.35 -1.91
CA PRO A 244 -0.82 26.96 -1.10
C PRO A 244 -0.64 27.75 0.20
N TRP A 245 -1.00 29.05 0.19
CA TRP A 245 -0.88 29.90 1.38
C TRP A 245 -1.83 29.46 2.51
N ILE A 246 -3.03 28.99 2.17
CA ILE A 246 -4.00 28.46 3.15
C ILE A 246 -3.48 27.16 3.73
N LYS A 247 -3.01 26.23 2.88
CA LYS A 247 -2.39 24.97 3.34
C LYS A 247 -1.27 25.25 4.34
N LYS A 248 -0.37 26.18 4.02
CA LYS A 248 0.73 26.59 4.90
C LYS A 248 0.24 27.18 6.24
N LEU A 249 -0.82 27.98 6.22
CA LEU A 249 -1.41 28.52 7.44
C LEU A 249 -2.02 27.42 8.31
N ILE A 250 -2.80 26.51 7.72
CA ILE A 250 -3.43 25.38 8.42
C ILE A 250 -2.37 24.53 9.14
N PHE A 251 -1.29 24.16 8.45
CA PHE A 251 -0.23 23.32 9.04
C PHE A 251 0.65 24.03 10.06
N LYS A 252 0.64 25.37 10.09
CA LYS A 252 1.26 26.14 11.17
C LYS A 252 0.40 26.22 12.42
N LEU A 253 -0.92 26.15 12.26
CA LEU A 253 -1.88 26.36 13.34
C LEU A 253 -2.38 25.06 13.97
N PHE A 254 -2.46 23.98 13.19
CA PHE A 254 -3.07 22.71 13.62
C PHE A 254 -2.11 21.55 13.46
N SER A 255 -2.09 20.66 14.45
CA SER A 255 -1.39 19.37 14.35
C SER A 255 -2.13 18.41 13.41
N GLN A 256 -1.41 17.42 12.90
CA GLN A 256 -1.98 16.37 12.04
C GLN A 256 -3.14 15.63 12.72
N GLU A 257 -3.03 15.37 14.02
CA GLU A 257 -4.09 14.72 14.80
C GLU A 257 -5.38 15.54 14.86
N VAL A 258 -5.26 16.87 15.00
CA VAL A 258 -6.41 17.76 14.99
C VAL A 258 -7.05 17.79 13.61
N LEU A 259 -6.25 17.88 12.54
CA LEU A 259 -6.75 17.86 11.17
C LEU A 259 -7.51 16.57 10.85
N MET A 260 -7.03 15.42 11.32
CA MET A 260 -7.71 14.15 11.12
C MET A 260 -9.09 14.05 11.78
N LYS A 261 -9.40 14.86 12.80
CA LYS A 261 -10.74 14.91 13.40
C LYS A 261 -11.78 15.53 12.46
N PHE A 262 -11.35 16.28 11.45
CA PHE A 262 -12.22 16.91 10.45
C PHE A 262 -12.36 16.10 9.17
N VAL A 263 -11.59 15.02 9.00
CA VAL A 263 -11.78 14.11 7.88
C VAL A 263 -13.04 13.29 8.16
N PRO A 264 -14.03 13.29 7.25
CA PRO A 264 -15.24 12.49 7.43
C PRO A 264 -14.90 11.01 7.56
N ARG A 265 -15.57 10.34 8.51
CA ARG A 265 -15.50 8.88 8.62
C ARG A 265 -16.27 8.28 7.46
N TYR A 266 -15.55 7.70 6.51
CA TYR A 266 -16.12 7.06 5.35
C TYR A 266 -15.20 5.89 4.96
N SER A 267 -15.78 4.85 4.37
CA SER A 267 -15.00 3.89 3.58
C SER A 267 -15.68 3.56 2.27
N LEU A 268 -14.87 3.39 1.23
CA LEU A 268 -15.32 3.01 -0.09
C LEU A 268 -14.38 1.94 -0.63
N VAL A 269 -14.97 0.89 -1.18
CA VAL A 269 -14.28 -0.11 -1.99
C VAL A 269 -15.00 -0.21 -3.32
N ALA A 270 -14.27 -0.13 -4.43
CA ALA A 270 -14.84 -0.21 -5.77
C ALA A 270 -14.14 -1.28 -6.61
N GLU A 271 -14.92 -2.00 -7.42
CA GLU A 271 -14.42 -2.90 -8.45
C GLU A 271 -14.33 -2.14 -9.77
N LEU A 272 -13.11 -2.02 -10.29
CA LEU A 272 -12.78 -1.25 -11.47
C LEU A 272 -12.24 -2.16 -12.58
N HIS A 273 -12.71 -1.94 -13.80
CA HIS A 273 -12.24 -2.62 -15.00
C HIS A 273 -11.59 -1.62 -15.96
N ASP A 274 -10.88 -2.17 -16.96
CA ASP A 274 -10.31 -1.35 -18.02
C ASP A 274 -11.38 -0.55 -18.77
N GLY A 275 -10.99 0.60 -19.32
CA GLY A 275 -11.91 1.55 -19.95
C GLY A 275 -12.70 2.42 -18.95
N GLY A 276 -12.31 2.44 -17.67
CA GLY A 276 -12.90 3.30 -16.66
C GLY A 276 -14.29 2.85 -16.18
N ILE A 277 -14.53 1.54 -16.14
CA ILE A 277 -15.82 0.98 -15.76
C ILE A 277 -15.76 0.57 -14.29
N CYS A 278 -16.67 1.12 -13.48
CA CYS A 278 -16.94 0.66 -12.12
C CYS A 278 -18.17 -0.26 -12.14
N THR A 279 -17.99 -1.53 -11.77
CA THR A 279 -19.07 -2.55 -11.80
C THR A 279 -19.79 -2.67 -10.46
N ARG A 280 -19.03 -2.62 -9.37
CA ARG A 280 -19.54 -2.72 -8.00
C ARG A 280 -18.86 -1.70 -7.10
N SER A 281 -19.59 -1.13 -6.15
CA SER A 281 -19.00 -0.33 -5.09
C SER A 281 -19.72 -0.54 -3.77
N PHE A 282 -18.94 -0.68 -2.70
CA PHE A 282 -19.42 -0.87 -1.34
C PHE A 282 -18.99 0.32 -0.50
N HIS A 283 -19.96 0.87 0.22
CA HIS A 283 -19.81 2.13 0.94
C HIS A 283 -20.18 1.92 2.41
N ASP A 284 -19.39 2.50 3.31
CA ASP A 284 -19.75 2.71 4.71
C ASP A 284 -19.75 4.23 4.98
N PRO A 285 -20.85 4.95 4.68
CA PRO A 285 -20.82 6.41 4.61
C PRO A 285 -20.57 7.12 5.94
N ASN A 286 -20.76 6.41 7.06
CA ASN A 286 -20.56 6.94 8.40
C ASN A 286 -19.41 6.22 9.14
N GLY A 287 -18.75 5.27 8.48
CA GLY A 287 -17.69 4.47 9.08
C GLY A 287 -18.15 3.70 10.32
N LEU A 288 -19.35 3.10 10.26
CA LEU A 288 -19.98 2.33 11.34
C LEU A 288 -19.37 0.93 11.49
N VAL A 289 -19.03 0.29 10.36
CA VAL A 289 -18.44 -1.05 10.32
C VAL A 289 -16.93 -0.95 10.30
N ALA A 290 -16.36 -0.16 9.39
CA ALA A 290 -14.94 0.10 9.32
C ALA A 290 -14.71 1.44 8.63
N ALA A 291 -14.14 2.40 9.33
CA ALA A 291 -13.79 3.70 8.76
C ALA A 291 -12.37 3.67 8.17
N TYR A 292 -12.13 4.44 7.11
CA TYR A 292 -10.81 4.61 6.51
C TYR A 292 -10.19 3.30 5.98
N ILE A 293 -10.99 2.50 5.26
CA ILE A 293 -10.48 1.30 4.59
C ILE A 293 -9.39 1.70 3.59
N SER A 294 -8.20 1.15 3.77
CA SER A 294 -7.03 1.31 2.89
C SER A 294 -6.66 0.03 2.16
N GLU A 295 -7.20 -1.12 2.62
CA GLU A 295 -6.90 -2.44 2.10
C GLU A 295 -8.17 -3.16 1.67
N VAL A 296 -8.09 -3.87 0.56
CA VAL A 296 -9.12 -4.81 0.12
C VAL A 296 -8.42 -6.02 -0.47
N HIS A 297 -8.81 -7.22 -0.05
CA HIS A 297 -8.37 -8.47 -0.66
C HIS A 297 -9.55 -9.42 -0.83
N GLU A 298 -9.75 -9.94 -2.04
CA GLU A 298 -10.79 -10.92 -2.29
C GLU A 298 -10.24 -12.33 -2.10
N HIS A 299 -10.94 -13.13 -1.30
CA HIS A 299 -10.63 -14.54 -1.12
C HIS A 299 -11.89 -15.34 -0.79
N ASP A 300 -12.07 -16.49 -1.46
CA ASP A 300 -13.21 -17.41 -1.31
C ASP A 300 -14.59 -16.71 -1.31
N GLY A 301 -14.80 -15.81 -2.27
CA GLY A 301 -16.06 -15.06 -2.40
C GLY A 301 -16.32 -14.08 -1.24
N SER A 302 -15.29 -13.67 -0.51
CA SER A 302 -15.37 -12.63 0.52
C SER A 302 -14.33 -11.55 0.29
N LEU A 303 -14.65 -10.31 0.66
CA LEU A 303 -13.68 -9.22 0.76
C LEU A 303 -13.19 -9.10 2.20
N TYR A 304 -11.87 -9.09 2.36
CA TYR A 304 -11.17 -8.77 3.60
C TYR A 304 -10.68 -7.33 3.52
N LEU A 305 -11.14 -6.51 4.47
CA LEU A 305 -11.03 -5.07 4.45
C LEU A 305 -10.19 -4.60 5.63
N GLY A 306 -9.04 -4.02 5.33
CA GLY A 306 -8.13 -3.46 6.33
C GLY A 306 -8.25 -1.93 6.39
N SER A 307 -8.08 -1.39 7.59
CA SER A 307 -8.10 0.05 7.86
C SER A 307 -6.88 0.43 8.67
N PHE A 308 -6.28 1.59 8.36
CA PHE A 308 -5.20 2.13 9.17
C PHE A 308 -5.66 2.73 10.52
N ARG A 309 -6.96 2.66 10.84
CA ARG A 309 -7.55 3.14 12.10
C ARG A 309 -8.29 2.06 12.88
N SER A 310 -8.96 1.12 12.21
CA SER A 310 -9.71 0.07 12.90
C SER A 310 -8.76 -0.98 13.49
N PRO A 311 -8.97 -1.43 14.73
CA PRO A 311 -8.14 -2.47 15.37
C PRO A 311 -8.57 -3.90 14.95
N TYR A 312 -9.21 -4.05 13.80
CA TYR A 312 -9.75 -5.30 13.29
C TYR A 312 -9.80 -5.29 11.76
N ILE A 313 -9.88 -6.48 11.18
CA ILE A 313 -10.16 -6.69 9.76
C ILE A 313 -11.66 -6.91 9.61
N ALA A 314 -12.30 -6.17 8.70
CA ALA A 314 -13.70 -6.39 8.36
C ALA A 314 -13.81 -7.42 7.23
N LYS A 315 -14.81 -8.30 7.29
CA LYS A 315 -15.11 -9.28 6.24
C LYS A 315 -16.49 -9.00 5.65
N LEU A 316 -16.58 -8.91 4.33
CA LEU A 316 -17.82 -8.78 3.57
C LEU A 316 -17.99 -10.02 2.69
N ASP A 317 -19.07 -10.77 2.90
CA ASP A 317 -19.42 -11.91 2.05
C ASP A 317 -20.07 -11.43 0.75
N LEU A 318 -19.41 -11.64 -0.38
CA LEU A 318 -19.90 -11.20 -1.70
C LEU A 318 -21.12 -12.00 -2.17
N ARG A 319 -21.42 -13.14 -1.55
CA ARG A 319 -22.60 -13.97 -1.89
C ARG A 319 -23.89 -13.40 -1.29
N GLN A 320 -23.77 -12.45 -0.37
CA GLN A 320 -24.88 -11.83 0.37
C GLN A 320 -25.23 -10.42 -0.14
N VAL A 321 -24.51 -9.90 -1.13
CA VAL A 321 -24.66 -8.52 -1.65
C VAL A 321 -24.75 -8.47 -3.16
#